data_AF-A0A2W5NXG8-F1
#
_entry.id   AF-A0A2W5NXG8-F1
#
_cell.length_a   1.000
_cell.length_b   1.000
_cell.length_c   1.000
_cell.angle_alpha   90.00
_cell.angle_beta   90.00
_cell.angle_gamma   90.00
#
_symmetry.space_group_name_H-M   'P 1'
#
loop_
_entity.id
_entity.type
_entity.pdbx_description
1 polymer ?
#
loop_
_entity_poly.entity_id
_entity_poly.type
_entity_poly.pdbx_seq_one_letter_code
_entity_poly.pdbx_strand_id
1 'polypeptide(L)'
;GFAYGVGEHSEQRWGERYGEGVMAGKRAMLVVTTGGWASHYGPRGINGPIDDLLFPIQHGILHYPGFDVLPPFVVYQSSRMDAERLQRTQADLAQNGGDYDIPSLALRADLAPGQQGLGVHLRAKEEATPPVVERRTGHETLLNR
;
A
#
# COMPACT_ATOMS: atom_id res chain seq x y z
N GLY A 1 -20.76 -5.81 16.28
CA GLY A 1 -19.76 -5.16 15.41
C GLY A 1 -20.21 -3.74 15.11
N PHE A 2 -19.31 -2.87 14.65
CA PHE A 2 -19.56 -1.42 14.47
C PHE A 2 -20.68 -1.04 13.47
N ALA A 3 -21.23 -1.99 12.72
CA ALA A 3 -22.21 -1.73 11.67
C ALA A 3 -23.42 -2.68 11.69
N TYR A 4 -23.63 -3.43 12.78
CA TYR A 4 -24.82 -4.30 12.89
C TYR A 4 -26.04 -3.48 13.32
N GLY A 5 -27.09 -3.48 12.51
CA GLY A 5 -28.36 -2.78 12.81
C GLY A 5 -28.27 -1.25 12.77
N VAL A 6 -27.22 -0.68 12.18
CA VAL A 6 -27.06 0.77 12.02
C VAL A 6 -27.84 1.22 10.79
N GLY A 7 -28.58 2.33 10.91
CA GLY A 7 -29.36 2.92 9.82
C GLY A 7 -30.75 2.31 9.64
N GLU A 8 -31.50 2.88 8.70
CA GLU A 8 -32.86 2.45 8.37
C GLU A 8 -32.89 1.07 7.71
N HIS A 9 -33.85 0.22 8.11
CA HIS A 9 -34.10 -1.07 7.48
C HIS A 9 -35.56 -1.11 7.00
N SER A 10 -35.75 -0.93 5.69
CA SER A 10 -37.02 -0.84 4.96
C SER A 10 -36.87 -1.46 3.56
N GLU A 11 -37.94 -1.46 2.76
CA GLU A 11 -37.86 -1.90 1.36
C GLU A 11 -36.96 -1.01 0.49
N GLN A 12 -36.68 0.21 0.93
CA GLN A 12 -35.96 1.23 0.17
C GLN A 12 -34.53 1.45 0.68
N ARG A 13 -34.26 1.12 1.95
CA ARG A 13 -32.94 1.29 2.58
C ARG A 13 -32.65 0.13 3.53
N TRP A 14 -31.47 -0.46 3.46
CA TRP A 14 -31.12 -1.59 4.33
C TRP A 14 -29.78 -1.36 4.99
N GLY A 15 -29.83 -0.64 6.10
CA GLY A 15 -28.71 -0.22 6.90
C GLY A 15 -27.86 0.87 6.25
N GLU A 16 -27.11 1.57 7.08
CA GLU A 16 -26.01 2.43 6.66
C GLU A 16 -24.74 1.59 6.58
N ARG A 17 -24.34 1.27 5.35
CA ARG A 17 -23.18 0.43 5.06
C ARG A 17 -22.57 0.78 3.72
N TYR A 18 -21.34 0.36 3.50
CA TYR A 18 -20.58 0.58 2.27
C TYR A 18 -20.44 2.07 1.92
N GLY A 19 -19.62 2.78 2.70
CA GLY A 19 -19.40 4.22 2.55
C GLY A 19 -20.32 5.09 3.41
N GLU A 20 -21.34 4.48 4.01
CA GLU A 20 -22.17 5.07 5.06
C GLU A 20 -21.89 4.42 6.41
N GLY A 21 -22.39 5.02 7.49
CA GLY A 21 -22.36 4.46 8.83
C GLY A 21 -21.43 5.21 9.78
N VAL A 22 -21.19 4.60 10.95
CA VAL A 22 -20.56 5.27 12.10
C VAL A 22 -19.12 5.75 11.87
N MET A 23 -18.45 5.25 10.83
CA MET A 23 -17.08 5.64 10.46
C MET A 23 -17.03 6.63 9.29
N ALA A 24 -18.18 7.12 8.83
CA ALA A 24 -18.26 8.16 7.80
C ALA A 24 -17.40 9.38 8.17
N GLY A 25 -16.67 9.89 7.17
CA GLY A 25 -15.73 11.02 7.33
C GLY A 25 -14.38 10.65 7.95
N LYS A 26 -14.14 9.38 8.28
CA LYS A 26 -12.82 8.88 8.72
C LYS A 26 -12.13 8.17 7.55
N ARG A 27 -10.80 8.28 7.49
CA ARG A 27 -9.96 7.55 6.53
C ARG A 27 -9.31 6.34 7.17
N ALA A 28 -9.15 5.27 6.40
CA ALA A 28 -8.39 4.09 6.80
C ALA A 28 -7.43 3.66 5.69
N MET A 29 -6.28 3.10 6.05
CA MET A 29 -5.29 2.58 5.12
C MET A 29 -4.72 1.26 5.65
N LEU A 30 -4.47 0.31 4.77
CA LEU A 30 -3.73 -0.91 5.11
C LEU A 30 -2.25 -0.71 4.83
N VAL A 31 -1.39 -1.07 5.79
CA VAL A 31 0.06 -1.19 5.62
C VAL A 31 0.39 -2.67 5.76
N VAL A 32 0.79 -3.32 4.67
CA VAL A 32 0.90 -4.78 4.58
C VAL A 32 2.31 -5.18 4.14
N THR A 33 2.92 -6.13 4.83
CA THR A 33 4.18 -6.75 4.40
C THR A 33 3.94 -8.14 3.83
N THR A 34 4.59 -8.48 2.72
CA THR A 34 4.53 -9.81 2.11
C THR A 34 5.91 -10.39 1.87
N GLY A 35 6.05 -11.71 1.93
CA GLY A 35 7.29 -12.40 1.57
C GLY A 35 7.47 -12.57 0.06
N GLY A 36 6.37 -12.62 -0.70
CA GLY A 36 6.39 -12.82 -2.14
C GLY A 36 6.86 -11.60 -2.93
N TRP A 37 7.16 -11.81 -4.21
CA TRP A 37 7.50 -10.76 -5.15
C TRP A 37 6.23 -10.07 -5.63
N ALA A 38 6.31 -8.79 -6.04
CA ALA A 38 5.16 -8.06 -6.58
C ALA A 38 4.48 -8.81 -7.75
N SER A 39 5.28 -9.42 -8.63
CA SER A 39 4.79 -10.23 -9.76
C SER A 39 3.96 -11.45 -9.34
N HIS A 40 4.20 -12.02 -8.16
CA HIS A 40 3.41 -13.15 -7.64
C HIS A 40 1.98 -12.75 -7.32
N TYR A 41 1.74 -11.45 -7.10
CA TYR A 41 0.44 -10.86 -6.80
C TYR A 41 -0.10 -9.99 -7.94
N GLY A 42 0.43 -10.16 -9.16
CA GLY A 42 -0.10 -9.49 -10.35
C GLY A 42 -1.37 -10.17 -10.88
N PRO A 43 -1.99 -9.62 -11.95
CA PRO A 43 -3.20 -10.17 -12.58
C PRO A 43 -3.14 -11.65 -12.98
N ARG A 44 -1.93 -12.18 -13.16
CA ARG A 44 -1.64 -13.58 -13.53
C ARG A 44 -0.67 -14.25 -12.54
N GLY A 45 -0.45 -13.63 -11.39
CA GLY A 45 0.44 -14.13 -10.36
C GLY A 45 -0.19 -15.31 -9.64
N ILE A 46 0.64 -16.27 -9.21
CA ILE A 46 0.16 -17.51 -8.59
C ILE A 46 -0.58 -17.28 -7.26
N ASN A 47 -0.27 -16.20 -6.54
CA ASN A 47 -0.95 -15.86 -5.29
C ASN A 47 -2.28 -15.14 -5.54
N GLY A 48 -2.58 -14.75 -6.78
CA GLY A 48 -3.70 -13.90 -7.14
C GLY A 48 -3.42 -12.40 -6.96
N PRO A 49 -4.21 -11.52 -7.60
CA PRO A 49 -4.04 -10.07 -7.51
C PRO A 49 -4.09 -9.57 -6.06
N ILE A 50 -3.18 -8.67 -5.67
CA ILE A 50 -3.12 -8.17 -4.28
C ILE A 50 -4.43 -7.50 -3.85
N ASP A 51 -5.09 -6.77 -4.75
CA ASP A 51 -6.33 -6.07 -4.46
C ASP A 51 -7.49 -7.04 -4.20
N ASP A 52 -7.52 -8.18 -4.90
CA ASP A 52 -8.52 -9.23 -4.68
C ASP A 52 -8.34 -9.88 -3.31
N LEU A 53 -7.10 -10.10 -2.89
CA LEU A 53 -6.78 -10.65 -1.56
C LEU A 53 -7.15 -9.69 -0.43
N LEU A 54 -7.00 -8.37 -0.67
CA LEU A 54 -7.31 -7.34 0.33
C LEU A 54 -8.78 -6.89 0.30
N PHE A 55 -9.53 -7.24 -0.75
CA PHE A 55 -10.93 -6.85 -0.92
C PHE A 55 -11.81 -7.19 0.30
N PRO A 56 -11.76 -8.39 0.92
CA PRO A 56 -12.59 -8.69 2.08
C PRO A 56 -12.32 -7.75 3.27
N ILE A 57 -11.09 -7.25 3.41
CA ILE A 57 -10.71 -6.33 4.49
C ILE A 57 -11.10 -4.90 4.11
N GLN A 58 -10.66 -4.42 2.94
CA GLN A 58 -10.93 -3.06 2.51
C GLN A 58 -12.41 -2.81 2.31
N HIS A 59 -13.12 -3.70 1.62
CA HIS A 59 -14.54 -3.55 1.34
C HIS A 59 -15.41 -4.05 2.49
N GLY A 60 -15.16 -5.27 2.97
CA GLY A 60 -16.02 -5.94 3.95
C GLY A 60 -15.84 -5.47 5.40
N ILE A 61 -14.66 -4.95 5.76
CA ILE A 61 -14.35 -4.55 7.14
C ILE A 61 -14.23 -3.04 7.28
N LEU A 62 -13.53 -2.36 6.36
CA LEU A 62 -13.26 -0.92 6.47
C LEU A 62 -14.34 -0.09 5.78
N HIS A 63 -14.65 -0.36 4.52
CA HIS A 63 -15.66 0.42 3.79
C HIS A 63 -17.07 0.13 4.32
N TYR A 64 -17.33 -1.10 4.76
CA TYR A 64 -18.64 -1.51 5.29
C TYR A 64 -19.19 -0.56 6.37
N PRO A 65 -18.46 -0.18 7.43
CA PRO A 65 -18.92 0.80 8.43
C PRO A 65 -18.72 2.28 8.03
N GLY A 66 -18.26 2.58 6.82
CA GLY A 66 -18.24 3.94 6.27
C GLY A 66 -16.87 4.63 6.16
N PHE A 67 -15.75 3.92 6.30
CA PHE A 67 -14.45 4.56 6.06
C PHE A 67 -14.24 4.95 4.58
N ASP A 68 -13.57 6.07 4.37
CA ASP A 68 -12.86 6.40 3.14
C ASP A 68 -11.57 5.58 3.10
N VAL A 69 -11.60 4.45 2.37
CA VAL A 69 -10.47 3.52 2.32
C VAL A 69 -9.45 3.99 1.29
N LEU A 70 -8.24 4.29 1.76
CA LEU A 70 -7.11 4.67 0.93
C LEU A 70 -6.47 3.44 0.26
N PRO A 71 -5.75 3.62 -0.88
CA PRO A 71 -4.96 2.56 -1.48
C PRO A 71 -4.03 1.91 -0.45
N PRO A 72 -3.85 0.57 -0.48
CA PRO A 72 -3.00 -0.09 0.48
C PRO A 72 -1.52 0.21 0.19
N PHE A 73 -0.73 0.36 1.25
CA PHE A 73 0.72 0.41 1.16
C PHE A 73 1.28 -1.00 1.34
N VAL A 74 1.80 -1.60 0.26
CA VAL A 74 2.24 -3.00 0.26
C VAL A 74 3.76 -3.10 0.08
N VAL A 75 4.42 -3.71 1.06
CA VAL A 75 5.86 -3.98 1.04
C VAL A 75 6.10 -5.43 0.63
N TYR A 76 6.57 -5.64 -0.60
CA TYR A 76 6.93 -6.96 -1.11
C TYR A 76 8.34 -7.39 -0.67
N GLN A 77 8.59 -8.71 -0.66
CA GLN A 77 9.89 -9.30 -0.30
C GLN A 77 10.43 -8.73 1.03
N SER A 78 9.56 -8.52 2.03
CA SER A 78 9.94 -7.86 3.28
C SER A 78 11.04 -8.61 4.04
N SER A 79 11.08 -9.94 3.91
CA SER A 79 12.12 -10.79 4.51
C SER A 79 13.52 -10.63 3.91
N ARG A 80 13.65 -9.90 2.80
CA ARG A 80 14.92 -9.64 2.11
C ARG A 80 15.30 -8.15 2.07
N MET A 81 14.68 -7.34 2.92
CA MET A 81 15.03 -5.92 3.00
C MET A 81 16.41 -5.73 3.61
N ASP A 82 17.25 -4.95 2.94
CA ASP A 82 18.45 -4.36 3.55
C ASP A 82 18.08 -3.09 4.33
N ALA A 83 19.06 -2.54 5.05
CA ALA A 83 18.87 -1.35 5.86
C ALA A 83 18.46 -0.13 5.02
N GLU A 84 18.96 -0.01 3.79
CA GLU A 84 18.70 1.11 2.89
C GLU A 84 17.24 1.09 2.41
N ARG A 85 16.75 -0.07 1.97
CA ARG A 85 15.36 -0.28 1.56
C ARG A 85 14.40 -0.10 2.73
N LEU A 86 14.79 -0.52 3.94
CA LEU A 86 14.01 -0.26 5.15
C LEU A 86 13.88 1.24 5.43
N GLN A 87 14.99 1.99 5.38
CA GLN A 87 14.96 3.44 5.58
C GLN A 87 14.08 4.15 4.55
N ARG A 88 14.18 3.79 3.26
CA ARG A 88 13.29 4.34 2.23
C ARG A 88 11.81 4.06 2.51
N THR A 89 11.49 2.80 2.83
CA THR A 89 10.11 2.38 3.13
C THR A 89 9.55 3.11 4.36
N GLN A 90 10.38 3.36 5.37
CA GLN A 90 9.99 4.16 6.54
C GLN A 90 9.79 5.63 6.18
N ALA A 91 10.64 6.19 5.33
CA ALA A 91 10.52 7.57 4.86
C ALA A 91 9.24 7.80 4.05
N ASP A 92 8.80 6.83 3.25
CA ASP A 92 7.51 6.89 2.52
C ASP A 92 6.30 7.00 3.46
N LEU A 93 6.43 6.54 4.71
CA LEU A 93 5.38 6.58 5.72
C LEU A 93 5.57 7.71 6.75
N ALA A 94 6.68 8.44 6.71
CA ALA A 94 7.06 9.40 7.75
C ALA A 94 6.91 10.85 7.28
N GLN A 95 6.19 11.65 8.07
CA GLN A 95 6.10 13.11 7.87
C GLN A 95 7.50 13.78 7.96
N ASN A 96 8.38 13.29 8.84
CA ASN A 96 9.70 13.86 9.09
C ASN A 96 10.81 13.04 8.42
N GLY A 97 10.57 12.58 7.19
CA GLY A 97 11.48 11.71 6.43
C GLY A 97 12.78 12.35 5.94
N GLY A 98 13.07 13.61 6.30
CA GLY A 98 14.30 14.33 5.94
C GLY A 98 14.25 15.14 4.65
N ASP A 99 13.08 15.22 4.00
CA ASP A 99 12.86 16.01 2.78
C ASP A 99 12.76 17.52 3.07
N TYR A 100 12.39 17.89 4.29
CA TYR A 100 12.20 19.27 4.72
C TYR A 100 13.24 19.66 5.77
N ASP A 101 13.80 20.85 5.62
CA ASP A 101 14.67 21.44 6.62
C ASP A 101 13.87 21.75 7.90
N ILE A 102 14.43 21.40 9.06
CA ILE A 102 13.83 21.68 10.37
C ILE A 102 14.66 22.82 11.01
N PRO A 103 14.04 23.91 11.50
CA PRO A 103 12.62 24.09 11.77
C PRO A 103 11.83 24.85 10.69
N SER A 104 12.46 25.24 9.58
CA SER A 104 11.82 26.07 8.55
C SER A 104 10.64 25.39 7.86
N LEU A 105 10.62 24.05 7.88
CA LEU A 105 9.67 23.20 7.15
C LEU A 105 9.64 23.51 5.65
N ALA A 106 10.75 24.03 5.12
CA ALA A 106 10.94 24.25 3.69
C ALA A 106 11.51 22.98 3.05
N LEU A 107 11.02 22.62 1.85
CA LEU A 107 11.59 21.51 1.10
C LEU A 107 13.06 21.84 0.80
N ARG A 108 13.96 20.89 1.06
CA ARG A 108 15.39 21.10 0.84
C ARG A 108 15.66 21.49 -0.62
N ALA A 109 16.61 22.41 -0.82
CA ALA A 109 16.89 22.98 -2.14
C ALA A 109 17.39 21.97 -3.19
N ASP A 110 17.92 20.82 -2.76
CA ASP A 110 18.34 19.73 -3.65
C ASP A 110 17.18 18.85 -4.14
N LEU A 111 15.99 18.98 -3.54
CA LEU A 111 14.77 18.30 -3.96
C LEU A 111 13.89 19.26 -4.80
N ALA A 112 13.48 18.80 -5.99
CA ALA A 112 12.69 19.58 -6.95
C ALA A 112 13.27 21.00 -7.25
N PRO A 113 14.55 21.10 -7.67
CA PRO A 113 15.24 22.38 -7.81
C PRO A 113 14.51 23.31 -8.79
N GLY A 114 14.28 24.55 -8.35
CA GLY A 114 13.61 25.59 -9.15
C GLY A 114 12.08 25.44 -9.24
N GLN A 115 11.48 24.43 -8.60
CA GLN A 115 10.03 24.26 -8.55
C GLN A 115 9.45 24.85 -7.26
N GLN A 116 8.17 25.25 -7.30
CA GLN A 116 7.41 25.81 -6.18
C GLN A 116 5.94 25.39 -6.24
N GLY A 117 5.19 25.63 -5.16
CA GLY A 117 3.76 25.31 -5.08
C GLY A 117 3.47 23.84 -4.74
N LEU A 118 2.20 23.44 -4.79
CA LEU A 118 1.73 22.13 -4.26
C LEU A 118 2.43 20.91 -4.90
N GLY A 119 2.88 21.04 -6.14
CA GLY A 119 3.52 19.96 -6.89
C GLY A 119 4.83 19.46 -6.26
N VAL A 120 5.55 20.31 -5.51
CA VAL A 120 6.84 19.93 -4.92
C VAL A 120 6.71 18.90 -3.79
N HIS A 121 5.50 18.72 -3.27
CA HIS A 121 5.21 17.76 -2.20
C HIS A 121 4.83 16.37 -2.72
N LEU A 122 4.75 16.19 -4.04
CA LEU A 122 4.42 14.91 -4.66
C LEU A 122 5.71 14.17 -5.03
N ARG A 123 5.92 12.99 -4.45
CA ARG A 123 6.92 12.06 -4.99
C ARG A 123 6.41 11.50 -6.31
N ALA A 124 7.27 11.49 -7.34
CA ALA A 124 6.96 10.77 -8.57
C ALA A 124 6.67 9.31 -8.20
N LYS A 125 5.57 8.74 -8.71
CA LYS A 125 5.34 7.30 -8.61
C LYS A 125 6.51 6.62 -9.31
N GLU A 126 7.40 5.97 -8.56
CA GLU A 126 8.27 4.96 -9.14
C GLU A 126 7.33 3.86 -9.66
N GLU A 127 7.20 3.76 -10.99
CA GLU A 127 6.68 2.55 -11.59
C GLU A 127 7.54 1.41 -11.06
N ALA A 128 6.89 0.40 -10.46
CA ALA A 128 7.58 -0.75 -9.93
C ALA A 128 8.42 -1.38 -11.04
N THR A 129 9.71 -1.10 -11.06
CA THR A 129 10.66 -1.69 -12.01
C THR A 129 10.53 -3.20 -11.86
N PRO A 130 10.08 -3.94 -12.89
CA PRO A 130 9.96 -5.38 -12.79
C PRO A 130 11.37 -5.92 -12.50
N PRO A 131 11.53 -6.78 -11.47
CA PRO A 131 12.84 -7.26 -11.10
C PRO A 131 13.44 -8.05 -12.27
N VAL A 132 14.72 -7.77 -12.54
CA VAL A 132 15.52 -8.52 -13.51
C VAL A 132 15.49 -9.99 -13.11
N VAL A 133 14.85 -10.83 -13.93
CA VAL A 133 14.84 -12.28 -13.74
C VAL A 133 16.21 -12.80 -14.16
N GLU A 134 17.15 -12.89 -13.22
CA GLU A 134 18.36 -13.68 -13.44
C GLU A 134 17.95 -15.16 -13.54
N ARG A 135 17.95 -15.67 -14.77
CA ARG A 135 17.77 -17.10 -15.02
C ARG A 135 18.98 -17.82 -14.44
N ARG A 136 18.79 -18.51 -13.32
CA ARG A 136 19.78 -19.44 -12.80
C ARG A 136 19.83 -20.67 -13.73
N THR A 137 20.65 -20.62 -14.77
CA THR A 137 21.06 -21.81 -15.52
C THR A 137 21.93 -22.66 -14.62
N GLY A 138 21.39 -23.81 -14.19
CA GLY A 138 22.11 -24.76 -13.36
C GLY A 138 21.27 -26.02 -13.13
N HIS A 139 21.11 -26.83 -14.17
CA HIS A 139 20.87 -28.26 -14.00
C HIS A 139 22.19 -28.88 -13.53
N GLU A 140 22.29 -29.23 -12.24
CA GLU A 140 23.27 -30.20 -11.79
C GLU A 140 22.61 -31.58 -11.74
N THR A 141 23.12 -32.43 -12.62
CA THR A 141 22.81 -33.84 -12.79
C THR A 141 23.13 -34.62 -11.53
N LEU A 142 22.13 -35.30 -10.96
CA LEU A 142 22.34 -36.41 -10.03
C LEU A 142 23.04 -37.55 -10.78
N LEU A 143 24.27 -37.87 -10.42
CA LEU A 143 24.94 -39.12 -10.78
C LEU A 143 25.39 -39.85 -9.50
N ASN A 144 24.88 -41.07 -9.37
CA ASN A 144 25.19 -42.08 -8.36
C ASN A 144 26.66 -42.14 -7.94
N ARG A 145 26.89 -42.30 -6.64
CA ARG A 145 27.70 -43.40 -6.09
C ARG A 145 27.07 -43.91 -4.80
#